data_AF-A0A918FG63-F1
#
_entry.id   AF-A0A918FG63-F1
#
_cell.length_a   1.000
_cell.length_b   1.000
_cell.length_c   1.000
_cell.angle_alpha   90.00
_cell.angle_beta   90.00
_cell.angle_gamma   90.00
#
_symmetry.space_group_name_H-M   'P 1'
#
loop_
_entity.id
_entity.type
_entity.pdbx_description
1 polymer ?
#
loop_
_entity_poly.entity_id
_entity_poly.type
_entity_poly.pdbx_seq_one_letter_code
_entity_poly.pdbx_strand_id
1 'polypeptide(L)'
;MPLADRFLGVHRDPHSGEVLARGGAPEAHSILQRCGFVPEVRVHETHHRAPVDLAEAEEIRLATDAVARLRAAGYHVDCDPQFDTDRHPPRYLPLGAQAAQLADRIREVTTTEEAVEVLTELTASHDGILAGIEAVLTATADFHDGLGDPADTYVARRLRYLADERLGVIRGDLANTRNALADRHAPHPGRGACTRDVSGAQREASAVCACPPLPRTVPVPPPAVTGPRR
;
A
#
# COMPACT_ATOMS: atom_id res chain seq x y z
N MET A 1 10.54 -12.96 -8.85
CA MET A 1 9.35 -13.38 -8.07
C MET A 1 9.14 -14.87 -8.33
N PRO A 2 9.15 -15.72 -7.29
CA PRO A 2 8.94 -17.15 -7.46
C PRO A 2 7.54 -17.46 -7.98
N LEU A 3 7.41 -18.49 -8.81
CA LEU A 3 6.13 -18.92 -9.40
C LEU A 3 5.12 -19.41 -8.36
N ALA A 4 5.59 -19.88 -7.20
CA ALA A 4 4.75 -20.35 -6.11
C ALA A 4 3.81 -19.26 -5.56
N ASP A 5 4.22 -18.00 -5.59
CA ASP A 5 3.44 -16.87 -5.06
C ASP A 5 2.24 -16.49 -5.95
N ARG A 6 2.08 -17.16 -7.10
CA ARG A 6 1.01 -16.91 -8.07
C ARG A 6 -0.13 -17.92 -8.05
N PHE A 7 -0.11 -18.88 -7.13
CA PHE A 7 -1.20 -19.84 -6.97
C PHE A 7 -2.12 -19.45 -5.80
N LEU A 8 -3.42 -19.48 -6.04
CA LEU A 8 -4.47 -19.27 -5.04
C LEU A 8 -5.57 -20.31 -5.19
N GLY A 9 -6.16 -20.71 -4.07
CA GLY A 9 -7.39 -21.51 -4.03
C GLY A 9 -8.56 -20.66 -3.54
N VAL A 10 -9.72 -20.74 -4.21
CA VAL A 10 -10.99 -20.13 -3.79
C VAL A 10 -12.07 -21.21 -3.74
N HIS A 11 -12.37 -21.70 -2.54
CA HIS A 11 -13.21 -22.88 -2.36
C HIS A 11 -14.19 -22.69 -1.21
N ARG A 12 -15.31 -23.40 -1.26
CA ARG A 12 -16.17 -23.58 -0.10
C ARG A 12 -15.52 -24.62 0.82
N ASP A 13 -15.28 -24.24 2.06
CA ASP A 13 -14.68 -25.12 3.06
C ASP A 13 -15.67 -26.24 3.43
N PRO A 14 -15.28 -27.52 3.30
CA PRO A 14 -16.19 -28.64 3.58
C PRO A 14 -16.63 -28.74 5.04
N HIS A 15 -15.90 -28.14 5.99
CA HIS A 15 -16.20 -28.25 7.41
C HIS A 15 -17.05 -27.09 7.91
N SER A 16 -16.71 -25.85 7.54
CA SER A 16 -17.47 -24.67 7.96
C SER A 16 -18.58 -24.29 6.97
N GLY A 17 -18.50 -24.73 5.72
CA GLY A 17 -19.37 -24.28 4.64
C GLY A 17 -19.07 -22.87 4.14
N GLU A 18 -18.05 -22.19 4.69
CA GLU A 18 -17.70 -20.82 4.32
C GLU A 18 -16.89 -20.78 3.02
N VAL A 19 -17.04 -19.72 2.24
CA VAL A 19 -16.15 -19.50 1.08
C VAL A 19 -14.83 -18.91 1.56
N LEU A 20 -13.74 -19.63 1.30
CA LEU A 20 -12.39 -19.27 1.71
C LEU A 20 -11.46 -19.10 0.50
N ALA A 21 -10.61 -18.09 0.56
CA ALA A 21 -9.51 -17.86 -0.34
C ALA A 21 -8.17 -18.00 0.41
N ARG A 22 -7.30 -18.89 -0.08
CA ARG A 22 -6.01 -19.24 0.53
C ARG A 22 -4.86 -19.06 -0.47
N GLY A 23 -3.69 -18.69 0.06
CA GLY A 23 -2.46 -18.53 -0.72
C GLY A 23 -2.31 -17.17 -1.40
N GLY A 24 -1.34 -17.10 -2.31
CA GLY A 24 -1.01 -15.90 -3.08
C GLY A 24 -0.05 -14.92 -2.40
N ALA A 25 0.49 -14.00 -3.20
CA ALA A 25 1.32 -12.89 -2.75
C ALA A 25 0.49 -11.79 -2.04
N PRO A 26 1.13 -10.85 -1.30
CA PRO A 26 0.44 -9.73 -0.65
C PRO A 26 -0.49 -8.90 -1.55
N GLU A 27 -0.19 -8.79 -2.84
CA GLU A 27 -1.04 -8.10 -3.80
C GLU A 27 -2.37 -8.84 -4.03
N ALA A 28 -2.38 -10.17 -3.97
CA ALA A 28 -3.59 -10.98 -4.10
C ALA A 28 -4.54 -10.76 -2.91
N HIS A 29 -4.00 -10.61 -1.70
CA HIS A 29 -4.79 -10.27 -0.52
C HIS A 29 -5.49 -8.91 -0.67
N SER A 30 -4.84 -7.94 -1.31
CA SER A 30 -5.46 -6.64 -1.61
C SER A 30 -6.57 -6.75 -2.66
N ILE A 31 -6.45 -7.68 -3.62
CA ILE A 31 -7.51 -7.95 -4.60
C ILE A 31 -8.72 -8.58 -3.88
N LEU A 32 -8.49 -9.59 -3.03
CA LEU A 32 -9.54 -10.28 -2.28
C LEU A 32 -10.34 -9.32 -1.40
N GLN A 33 -9.67 -8.44 -0.63
CA GLN A 33 -10.34 -7.44 0.19
C GLN A 33 -11.21 -6.48 -0.63
N ARG A 34 -10.76 -6.09 -1.83
CA ARG A 34 -11.56 -5.24 -2.75
C ARG A 34 -12.77 -5.96 -3.33
N CYS A 35 -12.78 -7.29 -3.34
CA CYS A 35 -13.94 -8.09 -3.72
C CYS A 35 -14.91 -8.28 -2.54
N GLY A 36 -14.55 -7.82 -1.34
CA GLY A 36 -15.38 -7.94 -0.14
C GLY A 36 -14.99 -9.11 0.79
N PHE A 37 -13.91 -9.83 0.49
CA PHE A 37 -13.40 -10.84 1.43
C PHE A 37 -12.81 -10.19 2.69
N VAL A 38 -12.98 -10.86 3.83
CA VAL A 38 -12.47 -10.45 5.13
C VAL A 38 -11.21 -11.25 5.46
N PRO A 39 -10.08 -10.61 5.78
CA PRO A 39 -8.85 -11.32 6.12
C PRO A 39 -8.93 -11.94 7.53
N GLU A 40 -8.47 -13.18 7.65
CA GLU A 40 -8.22 -13.88 8.90
C GLU A 40 -6.72 -14.19 9.04
N VAL A 41 -6.08 -13.47 9.96
CA VAL A 41 -4.65 -13.60 10.24
C VAL A 41 -4.44 -14.62 11.35
N ARG A 42 -3.81 -15.75 11.00
CA ARG A 42 -3.35 -16.78 11.94
C ARG A 42 -1.83 -16.75 12.04
N VAL A 43 -1.28 -17.41 13.05
CA VAL A 43 0.17 -17.42 13.36
C VAL A 43 1.03 -17.89 12.16
N HIS A 44 0.49 -18.76 11.31
CA HIS A 44 1.23 -19.38 10.21
C HIS A 44 0.64 -19.10 8.81
N GLU A 45 -0.52 -18.45 8.73
CA GLU A 45 -1.18 -18.18 7.46
C GLU A 45 -2.13 -16.99 7.56
N THR A 46 -2.26 -16.24 6.48
CA THR A 46 -3.37 -15.31 6.28
C THR A 46 -4.26 -15.91 5.19
N HIS A 47 -5.50 -16.17 5.54
CA HIS A 47 -6.52 -16.55 4.58
C HIS A 47 -7.63 -15.52 4.61
N HIS A 48 -8.54 -15.62 3.65
CA HIS A 48 -9.61 -14.66 3.46
C HIS A 48 -10.92 -15.42 3.41
N ARG A 49 -11.96 -14.94 4.10
CA ARG A 49 -13.29 -15.55 4.07
C ARG A 49 -14.34 -14.60 3.53
N ALA A 50 -15.43 -15.15 3.00
CA ALA A 50 -16.62 -14.34 2.75
C ALA A 50 -17.13 -13.73 4.07
N PRO A 51 -17.76 -12.52 4.01
CA PRO A 51 -18.51 -11.98 5.14
C PRO A 51 -19.52 -12.98 5.70
N VAL A 52 -19.78 -12.90 7.00
CA VAL A 52 -20.81 -13.76 7.63
C VAL A 52 -22.21 -13.33 7.16
N ASP A 53 -23.17 -14.25 7.26
CA ASP A 53 -24.60 -14.02 6.97
C ASP A 53 -24.91 -13.59 5.53
N LEU A 54 -24.04 -13.89 4.58
CA LEU A 54 -24.34 -13.74 3.15
C LEU A 54 -25.27 -14.85 2.67
N ALA A 55 -26.23 -14.49 1.81
CA ALA A 55 -27.00 -15.47 1.06
C ALA A 55 -26.07 -16.21 0.08
N GLU A 56 -26.32 -17.49 -0.16
CA GLU A 56 -25.48 -18.34 -1.02
C GLU A 56 -25.22 -17.73 -2.42
N ALA A 57 -26.25 -17.14 -3.04
CA ALA A 57 -26.11 -16.47 -4.33
C ALA A 57 -25.13 -15.28 -4.29
N GLU A 58 -25.08 -14.58 -3.16
CA GLU A 58 -24.16 -13.46 -2.94
C GLU A 58 -22.73 -13.95 -2.68
N GLU A 59 -22.56 -15.05 -1.94
CA GLU A 59 -21.26 -15.70 -1.77
C GLU A 59 -20.68 -16.18 -3.10
N ILE A 60 -21.51 -16.81 -3.95
CA ILE A 60 -21.12 -17.22 -5.30
C ILE A 60 -20.70 -16.00 -6.13
N ARG A 61 -21.52 -14.94 -6.13
CA ARG A 61 -21.22 -13.70 -6.87
C ARG A 61 -19.88 -13.09 -6.45
N LEU A 62 -19.64 -13.01 -5.13
CA LEU A 62 -18.42 -12.48 -4.53
C LEU A 62 -17.20 -13.33 -4.90
N ALA A 63 -17.31 -14.65 -4.81
CA ALA A 63 -16.25 -15.59 -5.19
C ALA A 63 -15.92 -15.51 -6.69
N THR A 64 -16.94 -15.47 -7.55
CA THR A 64 -16.78 -15.31 -9.00
C THR A 64 -16.11 -13.98 -9.36
N ASP A 65 -16.46 -12.86 -8.70
CA ASP A 65 -15.79 -11.57 -8.91
C ASP A 65 -14.31 -11.63 -8.52
N ALA A 66 -13.99 -12.31 -7.41
CA ALA A 66 -12.61 -12.51 -6.97
C ALA A 66 -11.80 -13.38 -7.94
N VAL A 67 -12.32 -14.52 -8.38
CA VAL A 67 -11.68 -15.39 -9.38
C VAL A 67 -11.37 -14.59 -10.66
N ALA A 68 -12.35 -13.85 -11.17
CA ALA A 68 -12.19 -13.02 -12.37
C ALA A 68 -11.06 -11.98 -12.22
N ARG A 69 -11.01 -11.27 -11.09
CA ARG A 69 -10.01 -10.21 -10.84
C ARG A 69 -8.61 -10.77 -10.57
N LEU A 70 -8.50 -11.89 -9.85
CA LEU A 70 -7.23 -12.57 -9.61
C LEU A 70 -6.65 -13.10 -10.94
N ARG A 71 -7.47 -13.74 -11.78
CA ARG A 71 -7.02 -14.18 -13.11
C ARG A 71 -6.63 -13.00 -14.01
N ALA A 72 -7.40 -11.91 -14.00
CA ALA A 72 -7.05 -10.69 -14.73
C ALA A 72 -5.72 -10.08 -14.28
N ALA A 73 -5.34 -10.27 -13.00
CA ALA A 73 -4.04 -9.89 -12.45
C ALA A 73 -2.90 -10.88 -12.77
N GLY A 74 -3.21 -12.04 -13.38
CA GLY A 74 -2.25 -13.06 -13.81
C GLY A 74 -1.97 -14.13 -12.76
N TYR A 75 -2.86 -14.32 -11.79
CA TYR A 75 -2.80 -15.42 -10.84
C TYR A 75 -3.41 -16.70 -11.43
N HIS A 76 -2.83 -17.83 -11.07
CA HIS A 76 -3.44 -19.15 -11.28
C HIS A 76 -4.38 -19.43 -10.11
N VAL A 77 -5.67 -19.53 -10.41
CA VAL A 77 -6.71 -19.70 -9.39
C VAL A 77 -7.36 -21.06 -9.57
N ASP A 78 -7.15 -21.93 -8.58
CA ASP A 78 -7.96 -23.13 -8.36
C ASP A 78 -9.25 -22.72 -7.66
N CYS A 79 -10.40 -23.16 -8.16
CA CYS A 79 -11.69 -22.76 -7.58
C CYS A 79 -12.78 -23.81 -7.80
N ASP A 80 -13.80 -23.78 -6.95
CA ASP A 80 -14.97 -24.65 -7.16
C ASP A 80 -15.66 -24.32 -8.49
N PRO A 81 -16.28 -25.31 -9.17
CA PRO A 81 -16.89 -25.10 -10.49
C PRO A 81 -17.94 -23.99 -10.53
N GLN A 82 -18.64 -23.76 -9.42
CA GLN A 82 -19.65 -22.70 -9.28
C GLN A 82 -19.07 -21.28 -9.28
N PHE A 83 -17.78 -21.12 -8.96
CA PHE A 83 -17.09 -19.82 -8.96
C PHE A 83 -16.37 -19.54 -10.28
N ASP A 84 -16.22 -20.56 -11.13
CA ASP A 84 -15.41 -20.50 -12.34
C ASP A 84 -16.00 -19.53 -13.36
N THR A 85 -15.13 -18.72 -13.95
CA THR A 85 -15.53 -17.69 -14.91
C THR A 85 -14.39 -17.28 -15.84
N ASP A 86 -14.74 -17.04 -17.10
CA ASP A 86 -13.83 -16.50 -18.12
C ASP A 86 -13.78 -14.97 -18.13
N ARG A 87 -14.49 -14.30 -17.20
CA ARG A 87 -14.53 -12.84 -17.15
C ARG A 87 -13.17 -12.28 -16.74
N HIS A 88 -12.69 -11.29 -17.47
CA HIS A 88 -11.48 -10.54 -17.15
C HIS A 88 -11.77 -9.04 -17.07
N PRO A 89 -12.17 -8.54 -15.89
CA PRO A 89 -12.40 -7.11 -15.70
C PRO A 89 -11.11 -6.30 -15.86
N PRO A 90 -11.21 -5.02 -16.24
CA PRO A 90 -10.05 -4.15 -16.35
C PRO A 90 -9.34 -4.00 -15.00
N ARG A 91 -8.01 -3.89 -15.06
CA ARG A 91 -7.19 -3.69 -13.87
C ARG A 91 -7.45 -2.30 -13.29
N TYR A 92 -7.72 -2.26 -11.99
CA TYR A 92 -7.91 -1.02 -11.24
C TYR A 92 -6.58 -0.55 -10.66
N LEU A 93 -6.23 0.73 -10.89
CA LEU A 93 -5.08 1.36 -10.22
C LEU A 93 -5.56 1.93 -8.87
N PRO A 94 -5.05 1.43 -7.73
CA PRO A 94 -5.53 1.89 -6.44
C PRO A 94 -4.98 3.27 -6.08
N LEU A 95 -5.76 4.05 -5.30
CA LEU A 95 -5.30 5.32 -4.72
C LEU A 95 -3.97 5.16 -3.95
N GLY A 96 -3.78 4.03 -3.27
CA GLY A 96 -2.52 3.71 -2.61
C GLY A 96 -1.31 3.63 -3.57
N ALA A 97 -1.51 3.26 -4.84
CA ALA A 97 -0.44 3.30 -5.83
C ALA A 97 -0.07 4.74 -6.23
N GLN A 98 -1.05 5.65 -6.29
CA GLN A 98 -0.78 7.08 -6.51
C GLN A 98 0.00 7.68 -5.33
N ALA A 99 -0.35 7.32 -4.09
CA ALA A 99 0.41 7.72 -2.91
C ALA A 99 1.83 7.14 -2.92
N ALA A 100 2.01 5.87 -3.31
CA ALA A 100 3.33 5.26 -3.44
C ALA A 100 4.22 5.95 -4.48
N GLN A 101 3.64 6.43 -5.58
CA GLN A 101 4.35 7.20 -6.60
C GLN A 101 4.96 8.50 -6.04
N LEU A 102 4.38 9.11 -5.00
CA LEU A 102 4.99 10.27 -4.34
C LEU A 102 6.32 9.89 -3.67
N ALA A 103 6.43 8.70 -3.11
CA ALA A 103 7.70 8.22 -2.55
C ALA A 103 8.74 7.99 -3.65
N ASP A 104 8.33 7.46 -4.81
CA ASP A 104 9.22 7.32 -5.97
C ASP A 104 9.71 8.68 -6.47
N ARG A 105 8.82 9.67 -6.60
CA ARG A 105 9.20 11.06 -6.93
C ARG A 105 10.21 11.62 -5.93
N ILE A 106 9.98 11.48 -4.62
CA ILE A 106 10.93 11.93 -3.58
C ILE A 106 12.29 11.22 -3.69
N ARG A 107 12.37 9.99 -4.22
CA ARG A 107 13.66 9.32 -4.46
C ARG A 107 14.44 9.91 -5.63
N GLU A 108 13.76 10.58 -6.54
CA GLU A 108 14.33 11.13 -7.77
C GLU A 108 14.66 12.62 -7.68
N VAL A 109 13.97 13.39 -6.82
CA VAL A 109 14.21 14.83 -6.67
C VAL A 109 15.66 15.17 -6.32
N THR A 110 16.13 16.28 -6.87
CA THR A 110 17.51 16.77 -6.78
C THR A 110 17.62 18.06 -5.97
N THR A 111 16.51 18.71 -5.65
CA THR A 111 16.47 19.95 -4.86
C THR A 111 15.48 19.86 -3.70
N THR A 112 15.67 20.73 -2.71
CA THR A 112 14.72 20.87 -1.59
C THR A 112 13.35 21.36 -2.04
N GLU A 113 13.30 22.22 -3.06
CA GLU A 113 12.09 22.78 -3.64
C GLU A 113 11.22 21.70 -4.28
N GLU A 114 11.83 20.83 -5.08
CA GLU A 114 11.15 19.66 -5.67
C GLU A 114 10.63 18.71 -4.57
N ALA A 115 11.42 18.49 -3.51
CA ALA A 115 10.96 17.67 -2.38
C ALA A 115 9.76 18.30 -1.66
N VAL A 116 9.75 19.62 -1.49
CA VAL A 116 8.64 20.39 -0.89
C VAL A 116 7.39 20.30 -1.75
N GLU A 117 7.51 20.38 -3.07
CA GLU A 117 6.38 20.21 -4.00
C GLU A 117 5.72 18.84 -3.78
N VAL A 118 6.50 17.76 -3.76
CA VAL A 118 5.95 16.42 -3.55
C VAL A 118 5.37 16.25 -2.14
N LEU A 119 6.00 16.80 -1.11
CA LEU A 119 5.47 16.76 0.26
C LEU A 119 4.21 17.62 0.44
N THR A 120 3.96 18.59 -0.43
CA THR A 120 2.75 19.42 -0.41
C THR A 120 1.53 18.58 -0.77
N GLU A 121 1.63 17.62 -1.69
CA GLU A 121 0.55 16.65 -1.99
C GLU A 121 0.09 15.88 -0.75
N LEU A 122 0.99 15.62 0.20
CA LEU A 122 0.66 14.97 1.47
C LEU A 122 0.09 15.94 2.51
N THR A 123 0.66 17.15 2.58
CA THR A 123 0.54 18.06 3.73
C THR A 123 -0.27 19.32 3.47
N ALA A 124 -0.78 19.53 2.25
CA ALA A 124 -1.65 20.65 1.95
C ALA A 124 -2.85 20.66 2.90
N SER A 125 -3.14 21.83 3.46
CA SER A 125 -4.05 21.94 4.61
C SER A 125 -5.49 21.52 4.34
N HIS A 126 -5.93 21.59 3.09
CA HIS A 126 -7.33 21.36 2.71
C HIS A 126 -7.49 20.16 1.77
N ASP A 127 -6.65 20.07 0.73
CA ASP A 127 -6.71 19.09 -0.35
C ASP A 127 -5.55 18.08 -0.32
N GLY A 128 -4.70 18.13 0.70
CA GLY A 128 -3.63 17.15 0.89
C GLY A 128 -4.18 15.78 1.28
N ILE A 129 -3.41 14.73 0.99
CA ILE A 129 -3.80 13.34 1.29
C ILE A 129 -4.15 13.15 2.77
N LEU A 130 -3.40 13.77 3.70
CA LEU A 130 -3.69 13.66 5.14
C LEU A 130 -5.01 14.34 5.53
N ALA A 131 -5.37 15.46 4.90
CA ALA A 131 -6.68 16.10 5.10
C ALA A 131 -7.81 15.21 4.54
N GLY A 132 -7.58 14.56 3.40
CA GLY A 132 -8.51 13.57 2.86
C GLY A 132 -8.74 12.36 3.79
N ILE A 133 -7.68 11.84 4.41
CA ILE A 133 -7.78 10.74 5.39
C ILE A 133 -8.57 11.19 6.64
N GLU A 134 -8.34 12.41 7.14
CA GLU A 134 -9.12 12.99 8.24
C GLU A 134 -10.62 13.04 7.91
N ALA A 135 -10.95 13.47 6.69
CA ALA A 135 -12.33 13.50 6.21
C ALA A 135 -12.96 12.10 6.13
N VAL A 136 -12.21 11.08 5.69
CA VAL A 136 -12.68 9.68 5.67
C VAL A 136 -12.95 9.16 7.06
N LEU A 137 -12.05 9.43 8.03
CA LEU A 137 -12.24 9.01 9.42
C LEU A 137 -13.48 9.68 10.04
N THR A 138 -13.67 10.97 9.79
CA THR A 138 -14.81 11.75 10.28
C THR A 138 -16.12 11.23 9.68
N ALA A 139 -16.19 11.07 8.37
CA ALA A 139 -17.38 10.54 7.69
C ALA A 139 -17.72 9.11 8.16
N THR A 140 -16.72 8.29 8.44
CA THR A 140 -16.92 6.94 8.98
C THR A 140 -17.43 6.99 10.43
N ALA A 141 -16.96 7.93 11.24
CA ALA A 141 -17.49 8.16 12.58
C ALA A 141 -18.96 8.57 12.54
N ASP A 142 -19.32 9.48 11.64
CA ASP A 142 -20.70 9.93 11.45
C ASP A 142 -21.61 8.79 10.97
N PHE A 143 -21.08 7.90 10.12
CA PHE A 143 -21.78 6.68 9.72
C PHE A 143 -22.08 5.77 10.92
N HIS A 144 -21.11 5.53 11.79
CA HIS A 144 -21.31 4.73 13.01
C HIS A 144 -22.33 5.37 13.97
N ASP A 145 -22.30 6.68 14.16
CA ASP A 145 -23.31 7.36 15.00
C ASP A 145 -24.74 7.16 14.46
N GLY A 146 -24.90 6.94 13.16
CA GLY A 146 -26.19 6.64 12.52
C GLY A 146 -26.71 5.21 12.70
N LEU A 147 -25.88 4.26 13.17
CA LEU A 147 -26.26 2.85 13.32
C LEU A 147 -27.08 2.59 14.60
N GLY A 148 -26.88 3.38 15.64
CA GLY A 148 -27.75 3.43 16.82
C GLY A 148 -27.41 2.46 17.96
N ASP A 149 -26.43 1.57 17.82
CA ASP A 149 -25.98 0.72 18.93
C ASP A 149 -24.95 1.45 19.83
N PRO A 150 -24.94 1.18 21.16
CA PRO A 150 -23.97 1.81 22.07
C PRO A 150 -22.50 1.54 21.72
N ALA A 151 -22.22 0.39 21.09
CA ALA A 151 -20.88 0.05 20.61
C ALA A 151 -20.43 0.98 19.48
N ASP A 152 -21.35 1.41 18.61
CA ASP A 152 -21.04 2.27 17.48
C ASP A 152 -20.65 3.68 17.93
N THR A 153 -21.32 4.23 18.95
CA THR A 153 -20.92 5.53 19.52
C THR A 153 -19.48 5.50 20.04
N TYR A 154 -19.06 4.38 20.65
CA TYR A 154 -17.67 4.23 21.08
C TYR A 154 -16.70 4.19 19.89
N VAL A 155 -17.05 3.46 18.82
CA VAL A 155 -16.25 3.40 17.59
C VAL A 155 -16.13 4.78 16.94
N ALA A 156 -17.25 5.52 16.82
CA ALA A 156 -17.27 6.88 16.29
C ALA A 156 -16.36 7.82 17.07
N ARG A 157 -16.42 7.78 18.42
CA ARG A 157 -15.52 8.56 19.27
C ARG A 157 -14.06 8.20 19.06
N ARG A 158 -13.76 6.91 18.91
CA ARG A 158 -12.40 6.44 18.64
C ARG A 158 -11.88 6.91 17.29
N LEU A 159 -12.72 6.89 16.24
CA LEU A 159 -12.34 7.37 14.90
C LEU A 159 -12.01 8.88 14.91
N ARG A 160 -12.82 9.68 15.61
CA ARG A 160 -12.54 11.12 15.82
C ARG A 160 -11.24 11.34 16.58
N TYR A 161 -11.00 10.58 17.65
CA TYR A 161 -9.72 10.61 18.36
C TYR A 161 -8.52 10.28 17.43
N LEU A 162 -8.66 9.30 16.53
CA LEU A 162 -7.58 8.99 15.58
C LEU A 162 -7.33 10.13 14.59
N ALA A 163 -8.39 10.78 14.11
CA ALA A 163 -8.32 11.93 13.23
C ALA A 163 -7.63 13.12 13.92
N ASP A 164 -8.09 13.48 15.11
CA ASP A 164 -7.60 14.68 15.81
C ASP A 164 -6.21 14.47 16.42
N GLU A 165 -6.02 13.38 17.18
CA GLU A 165 -4.87 13.24 18.08
C GLU A 165 -3.72 12.44 17.47
N ARG A 166 -4.00 11.54 16.51
CA ARG A 166 -2.94 10.71 15.88
C ARG A 166 -2.54 11.25 14.54
N LEU A 167 -3.52 11.49 13.67
CA LEU A 167 -3.26 12.04 12.35
C LEU A 167 -2.83 13.51 12.43
N GLY A 168 -3.38 14.28 13.39
CA GLY A 168 -2.95 15.64 13.67
C GLY A 168 -1.44 15.76 13.98
N VAL A 169 -0.89 14.85 14.78
CA VAL A 169 0.56 14.80 15.09
C VAL A 169 1.38 14.51 13.83
N ILE A 170 1.01 13.48 13.07
CA ILE A 170 1.70 13.12 11.82
C ILE A 170 1.69 14.28 10.84
N ARG A 171 0.54 14.95 10.69
CA ARG A 171 0.38 16.13 9.84
C ARG A 171 1.30 17.27 10.29
N GLY A 172 1.34 17.55 11.59
CA GLY A 172 2.20 18.58 12.17
C GLY A 172 3.68 18.32 11.90
N ASP A 173 4.15 17.11 12.18
CA ASP A 173 5.56 16.74 12.00
C ASP A 173 5.99 16.79 10.53
N LEU A 174 5.14 16.31 9.61
CA LEU A 174 5.43 16.36 8.18
C LEU A 174 5.36 17.79 7.63
N ALA A 175 4.41 18.61 8.08
CA ALA A 175 4.34 20.03 7.70
C ALA A 175 5.58 20.80 8.19
N ASN A 176 6.04 20.54 9.40
CA ASN A 176 7.28 21.12 9.94
C ASN A 176 8.50 20.68 9.14
N THR A 177 8.58 19.38 8.80
CA THR A 177 9.67 18.84 7.95
C THR A 177 9.67 19.50 6.57
N ARG A 178 8.51 19.65 5.94
CA ARG A 178 8.36 20.35 4.66
C ARG A 178 8.80 21.80 4.78
N ASN A 179 8.37 22.53 5.81
CA ASN A 179 8.74 23.94 5.99
C ASN A 179 10.26 24.09 6.20
N ALA A 180 10.87 23.21 6.99
CA ALA A 180 12.33 23.21 7.17
C ALA A 180 13.10 22.92 5.87
N LEU A 181 12.55 22.10 4.96
CA LEU A 181 13.12 21.92 3.63
C LEU A 181 12.91 23.15 2.76
N ALA A 182 11.74 23.78 2.83
CA ALA A 182 11.43 25.00 2.07
C ALA A 182 12.40 26.13 2.42
N ASP A 183 12.72 26.32 3.70
CA ASP A 183 13.64 27.36 4.17
C ASP A 183 15.11 27.09 3.77
N ARG A 184 15.46 25.87 3.36
CA ARG A 184 16.85 25.46 3.13
C ARG A 184 17.40 25.87 1.76
N HIS A 185 16.56 25.94 0.73
CA HIS A 185 16.92 26.35 -0.64
C HIS A 185 18.23 25.74 -1.19
N ALA A 186 18.36 24.42 -1.09
CA ALA A 186 19.62 23.73 -1.40
C ALA A 186 19.43 22.54 -2.34
N PRO A 187 20.43 22.24 -3.19
CA PRO A 187 20.49 20.96 -3.88
C PRO A 187 20.68 19.80 -2.89
N HIS A 188 20.19 18.63 -3.25
CA HIS A 188 20.38 17.41 -2.48
C HIS A 188 21.85 16.95 -2.61
N PRO A 189 22.57 16.74 -1.49
CA PRO A 189 24.04 16.56 -1.50
C PRO A 189 24.52 15.30 -2.24
N GLY A 190 23.67 14.27 -2.35
CA GLY A 190 23.98 13.02 -3.02
C GLY A 190 23.26 12.79 -4.35
N ARG A 191 22.57 13.80 -4.90
CA ARG A 191 21.78 13.67 -6.13
C ARG A 191 21.97 14.91 -7.00
N GLY A 192 22.14 14.71 -8.30
CA GLY A 192 22.26 15.80 -9.25
C GLY A 192 21.99 15.32 -10.67
N ALA A 193 21.50 16.20 -11.52
CA ALA A 193 21.38 15.92 -12.94
C ALA A 193 22.76 15.62 -13.53
N CYS A 194 22.89 14.52 -14.28
CA CYS A 194 24.14 14.24 -14.98
C CYS A 194 24.21 15.19 -16.19
N THR A 195 24.86 16.34 -16.02
CA THR A 195 24.96 17.44 -16.99
C THR A 195 25.90 17.16 -18.16
N ARG A 196 26.26 15.90 -18.43
CA ARG A 196 27.17 15.55 -19.51
C ARG A 196 26.37 15.28 -20.78
N ASP A 197 26.28 16.29 -21.64
CA ASP A 197 25.83 16.10 -23.02
C ASP A 197 26.75 15.10 -23.72
N VAL A 198 26.21 13.94 -24.12
CA VAL A 198 26.89 13.02 -25.03
C VAL A 198 26.73 13.62 -26.42
N SER A 199 27.76 14.30 -26.92
CA SER A 199 27.73 14.86 -28.27
C SER A 199 27.50 13.74 -29.30
N GLY A 200 26.55 13.93 -30.22
CA GLY A 200 26.12 12.92 -31.19
C GLY A 200 27.19 12.43 -32.18
N ALA A 201 28.44 12.89 -32.04
CA ALA A 201 29.59 12.49 -32.85
C ALA A 201 30.43 11.35 -32.23
N GLN A 202 30.16 10.90 -31.00
CA GLN A 202 30.85 9.75 -30.41
C GLN A 202 29.91 8.55 -30.26
N ARG A 203 29.98 7.63 -31.22
CA ARG A 203 29.09 6.46 -31.27
C ARG A 203 29.47 5.30 -30.35
N GLU A 204 30.52 5.39 -29.55
CA GLU A 204 30.95 4.27 -28.69
C GLU A 204 31.87 4.74 -27.55
N ALA A 205 31.29 5.41 -26.54
CA ALA A 205 31.90 5.59 -25.23
C ALA A 205 30.84 5.82 -24.14
N SER A 206 29.73 5.07 -24.18
CA SER A 206 28.68 5.15 -23.17
C SER A 206 28.65 3.85 -22.36
N ALA A 207 29.56 3.74 -21.39
CA ALA A 207 29.48 2.70 -20.36
C ALA A 207 29.90 3.19 -18.96
N VAL A 208 30.51 4.37 -18.85
CA VAL A 208 30.87 4.97 -17.56
C VAL A 208 30.41 6.41 -17.55
N CYS A 209 29.14 6.61 -17.23
CA CYS A 209 28.73 7.93 -16.76
C CYS A 209 29.36 8.10 -15.37
N ALA A 210 30.16 9.16 -15.18
CA ALA A 210 30.72 9.53 -13.88
C ALA A 210 29.66 10.18 -12.97
N CYS A 211 28.41 9.71 -13.00
CA CYS A 211 27.43 10.05 -11.98
C CYS A 211 27.94 9.44 -10.66
N PRO A 212 27.90 10.18 -9.53
CA PRO A 212 28.26 9.59 -8.25
C PRO A 212 27.34 8.39 -7.99
N PRO A 213 27.88 7.20 -7.63
CA PRO A 213 27.05 6.06 -7.33
C PRO A 213 26.13 6.41 -6.15
N LEU A 214 24.85 6.07 -6.27
CA LEU A 214 23.90 6.18 -5.15
C LEU A 214 24.52 5.55 -3.89
N PRO A 215 24.46 6.22 -2.71
CA PRO A 215 25.05 5.67 -1.51
C PRO A 215 24.37 4.34 -1.19
N ARG A 216 25.14 3.25 -1.30
CA ARG A 216 24.71 1.94 -0.83
C ARG A 216 24.56 2.03 0.69
N THR A 217 23.35 1.83 1.21
CA THR A 217 23.14 1.60 2.63
C THR A 217 23.90 0.34 3.04
N VAL A 218 25.06 0.51 3.67
CA VAL A 218 25.83 -0.59 4.25
C VAL A 218 25.06 -1.06 5.48
N PRO A 219 24.74 -2.36 5.62
CA PRO A 219 24.11 -2.86 6.82
C PRO A 219 25.08 -2.69 8.00
N VAL A 220 24.59 -2.08 9.08
CA VAL A 220 25.33 -1.95 10.34
C VAL A 220 25.64 -3.36 10.86
N PRO A 221 26.90 -3.73 11.11
CA PRO A 221 27.22 -5.03 11.68
C PRO A 221 26.67 -5.13 13.11
N PRO A 222 26.17 -6.30 13.54
CA PRO A 222 25.67 -6.48 14.90
C PRO A 222 26.81 -6.33 15.92
N PRO A 223 26.52 -5.86 17.14
CA PRO A 223 27.54 -5.65 18.17
C PRO A 223 28.18 -6.99 18.58
N ALA A 224 29.51 -6.98 18.71
CA ALA A 224 30.29 -8.13 19.13
C ALA A 224 29.99 -8.50 20.59
N VAL A 225 29.57 -9.75 20.82
CA VAL A 225 29.40 -10.35 22.14
C VAL A 225 30.78 -10.73 22.69
N THR A 226 31.26 -10.01 23.70
CA THR A 226 32.47 -10.38 24.45
C THR A 226 32.15 -11.48 25.46
N GLY A 227 32.59 -12.71 25.19
CA GLY A 227 32.56 -13.81 26.16
C GLY A 227 33.71 -13.71 27.20
N PRO A 228 33.55 -14.29 28.40
CA PRO A 228 34.49 -14.11 29.50
C PRO A 228 35.76 -14.95 29.33
N ARG A 229 36.90 -14.38 29.74
CA ARG A 229 38.15 -15.13 29.93
C ARG A 229 38.17 -15.76 31.34
N ARG A 230 38.68 -16.99 31.38
CA ARG A 230 38.84 -17.89 32.54
C ARG A 230 39.28 -17.23 33.83
#